data_AF-A0A1B7LKE4-F1
#
_entry.id   AF-A0A1B7LKE4-F1
#
_cell.length_a   1.000
_cell.length_b   1.000
_cell.length_c   1.000
_cell.angle_alpha   90.00
_cell.angle_beta   90.00
_cell.angle_gamma   90.00
#
_symmetry.space_group_name_H-M   'P 1'
#
loop_
_entity.id
_entity.type
_entity.pdbx_description
1 polymer ?
#
loop_
_entity_poly.entity_id
_entity_poly.type
_entity_poly.pdbx_seq_one_letter_code
_entity_poly.pdbx_strand_id
1 'polypeptide(L)'
;MDIVLFRTGDPWMDWGLAAFYHLAGQHHRYFSVCRLTEGRLELRVKPYVEPGRYGEVLFEYLQARLNDLILPAVEMKVLGLDYRIPGADGFCDPAHTVALSGQERQAVKDAGLTPGAQATVSLRRNYTGLKNDWLKLGAELKTAISNFLTQQVQETANGEQCRLCGRHAPAAVCPEMRQNKNPFYNQHHNNRVRGYLSTVTTGAMCPTCNMLNIFATVHDNTPYFIEGQKATHLLLPLTDDLRVLHKIFANTQARLLDLLDPGLPSYRTNIRDLRHPALYQALIGIYFSIIHRYQPESEDYCEEPALTTEELPRLSRWVVIRYSKGQNVSFAHFNLLTVDHRLFSLVRGLTYGPGKDRLGNLHTTFFGAVSTRDARLADDLARGIVQRDWTRVGRGLFGLLKENRAPGNRVWSTGQAWLFFEEFIDYAAGEVDRLLEAKLMEDLKVIGRTIGANFREDIALLTRLNNAPDAGALRGVLSEAFFKMYKLRAGSRKEGGPDLLLPGEARVENILSSVTAENIEAVRDILLIYACISALRAQPAEKAESKKEQA
;
A
#
# COMPACT_ATOMS: atom_id res chain seq x y z
N MET A 1 -27.41 -14.68 25.30
CA MET A 1 -25.95 -14.52 25.48
C MET A 1 -25.58 -13.17 24.91
N ASP A 2 -24.96 -12.31 25.73
CA ASP A 2 -24.54 -10.96 25.34
C ASP A 2 -23.02 -10.92 25.17
N ILE A 3 -22.54 -10.39 24.05
CA ILE A 3 -21.12 -10.26 23.73
C ILE A 3 -20.82 -8.78 23.54
N VAL A 4 -20.05 -8.21 24.46
CA VAL A 4 -19.65 -6.79 24.43
C VAL A 4 -18.13 -6.68 24.40
N LEU A 5 -17.55 -6.39 23.24
CA LEU A 5 -16.11 -6.34 23.06
C LEU A 5 -15.67 -4.89 22.81
N PHE A 6 -14.71 -4.42 23.58
CA PHE A 6 -14.15 -3.08 23.45
C PHE A 6 -12.94 -3.10 22.52
N ARG A 7 -12.69 -1.95 21.87
CA ARG A 7 -11.41 -1.70 21.19
C ARG A 7 -10.25 -2.00 22.14
N THR A 8 -9.29 -2.75 21.65
CA THR A 8 -8.17 -3.26 22.45
C THR A 8 -6.96 -2.33 22.43
N GLY A 9 -6.83 -1.50 21.38
CA GLY A 9 -5.62 -0.72 21.12
C GLY A 9 -4.51 -1.55 20.47
N ASP A 10 -4.71 -2.86 20.31
CA ASP A 10 -3.90 -3.73 19.48
C ASP A 10 -4.45 -3.71 18.05
N PRO A 11 -3.70 -3.19 17.07
CA PRO A 11 -4.19 -3.10 15.70
C PRO A 11 -4.61 -4.46 15.12
N TRP A 12 -3.97 -5.56 15.53
CA TRP A 12 -4.27 -6.90 15.04
C TRP A 12 -5.57 -7.43 15.65
N MET A 13 -5.77 -7.29 16.97
CA MET A 13 -7.03 -7.70 17.60
C MET A 13 -8.20 -6.80 17.18
N ASP A 14 -7.96 -5.51 16.94
CA ASP A 14 -8.99 -4.59 16.43
C ASP A 14 -9.40 -4.94 15.00
N TRP A 15 -8.47 -5.40 14.16
CA TRP A 15 -8.79 -6.03 12.87
C TRP A 15 -9.64 -7.29 13.04
N GLY A 16 -9.33 -8.11 14.04
CA GLY A 16 -10.13 -9.26 14.44
C GLY A 16 -11.55 -8.90 14.92
N LEU A 17 -11.72 -7.76 15.60
CA LEU A 17 -13.04 -7.23 15.97
C LEU A 17 -13.85 -6.84 14.74
N ALA A 18 -13.23 -6.15 13.79
CA ALA A 18 -13.87 -5.79 12.52
C ALA A 18 -14.28 -7.04 11.73
N ALA A 19 -13.41 -8.05 11.66
CA ALA A 19 -13.71 -9.34 11.04
C ALA A 19 -14.85 -10.09 11.73
N PHE A 20 -14.88 -10.09 13.07
CA PHE A 20 -15.95 -10.75 13.82
C PHE A 20 -17.30 -10.04 13.63
N TYR A 21 -17.30 -8.70 13.59
CA TYR A 21 -18.51 -7.94 13.24
C TYR A 21 -18.97 -8.21 11.80
N HIS A 22 -18.03 -8.32 10.86
CA HIS A 22 -18.34 -8.65 9.47
C HIS A 22 -19.06 -10.00 9.34
N LEU A 23 -18.54 -11.05 10.00
CA LEU A 23 -19.23 -12.33 10.16
C LEU A 23 -20.65 -12.13 10.74
N ALA A 24 -20.75 -11.40 11.86
CA ALA A 24 -22.03 -11.22 12.53
C ALA A 24 -23.08 -10.55 11.62
N GLY A 25 -22.66 -9.64 10.75
CA GLY A 25 -23.50 -9.05 9.70
C GLY A 25 -23.98 -10.06 8.65
N GLN A 26 -23.08 -10.92 8.15
CA GLN A 26 -23.43 -12.00 7.21
C GLN A 26 -24.41 -13.01 7.82
N HIS A 27 -24.31 -13.21 9.13
CA HIS A 27 -25.12 -14.15 9.90
C HIS A 27 -26.12 -13.44 10.83
N HIS A 28 -26.64 -12.27 10.43
CA HIS A 28 -27.53 -11.43 11.25
C HIS A 28 -28.75 -12.19 11.81
N ARG A 29 -29.19 -13.26 11.15
CA ARG A 29 -30.32 -14.12 11.59
C ARG A 29 -30.15 -14.70 13.01
N TYR A 30 -28.92 -14.86 13.51
CA TYR A 30 -28.63 -15.39 14.85
C TYR A 30 -28.63 -14.31 15.95
N PHE A 31 -28.69 -13.03 15.57
CA PHE A 31 -28.56 -11.92 16.51
C PHE A 31 -29.85 -11.09 16.60
N SER A 32 -30.23 -10.69 17.81
CA SER A 32 -31.26 -9.67 18.04
C SER A 32 -30.67 -8.26 18.14
N VAL A 33 -29.37 -8.16 18.45
CA VAL A 33 -28.60 -6.91 18.44
C VAL A 33 -27.29 -7.20 17.71
N CYS A 34 -26.96 -6.38 16.73
CA CYS A 34 -25.67 -6.37 16.06
C CYS A 34 -25.29 -4.91 15.82
N ARG A 35 -24.43 -4.36 16.69
CA ARG A 35 -24.09 -2.93 16.67
C ARG A 35 -22.59 -2.73 16.83
N LEU A 36 -22.04 -1.89 15.96
CA LEU A 36 -20.66 -1.41 16.06
C LEU A 36 -20.65 0.10 16.32
N THR A 37 -19.97 0.54 17.38
CA THR A 37 -19.72 1.95 17.70
C THR A 37 -18.25 2.27 17.51
N GLU A 38 -17.83 3.50 17.77
CA GLU A 38 -16.41 3.89 17.67
C GLU A 38 -15.51 3.05 18.59
N GLY A 39 -15.99 2.71 19.79
CA GLY A 39 -15.19 2.06 20.83
C GLY A 39 -15.56 0.62 21.17
N ARG A 40 -16.69 0.08 20.68
CA ARG A 40 -17.11 -1.29 21.02
C ARG A 40 -18.03 -1.94 19.99
N LEU A 41 -17.97 -3.27 20.00
CA LEU A 41 -18.88 -4.21 19.35
C LEU A 41 -19.87 -4.76 20.37
N GLU A 42 -21.16 -4.73 20.04
CA GLU A 42 -22.23 -5.32 20.82
C GLU A 42 -23.04 -6.32 19.98
N LEU A 43 -23.04 -7.57 20.43
CA LEU A 43 -23.86 -8.64 19.84
C LEU A 43 -24.75 -9.24 20.91
N ARG A 44 -26.02 -9.47 20.59
CA ARG A 44 -26.93 -10.26 21.42
C ARG A 44 -27.43 -11.44 20.61
N VAL A 45 -27.02 -12.64 20.99
CA VAL A 45 -27.50 -13.88 20.37
C VAL A 45 -28.95 -14.10 20.80
N LYS A 46 -29.81 -14.45 19.85
CA LYS A 46 -31.25 -14.63 20.10
C LYS A 46 -31.50 -15.73 21.13
N PRO A 47 -32.51 -15.62 22.01
CA PRO A 47 -32.73 -16.55 23.11
C PRO A 47 -32.92 -18.02 22.69
N TYR A 48 -33.46 -18.25 21.50
CA TYR A 48 -33.74 -19.58 20.96
C TYR A 48 -32.56 -20.21 20.20
N VAL A 49 -31.42 -19.51 20.08
CA VAL A 49 -30.21 -20.05 19.44
C VAL A 49 -29.35 -20.70 20.51
N GLU A 50 -29.23 -22.02 20.45
CA GLU A 50 -28.34 -22.76 21.34
C GLU A 50 -26.87 -22.37 21.10
N PRO A 51 -26.05 -22.21 22.17
CA PRO A 51 -24.64 -21.87 22.04
C PRO A 51 -23.86 -22.85 21.13
N GLY A 52 -24.17 -24.15 21.19
CA GLY A 52 -23.53 -25.16 20.34
C GLY A 52 -23.77 -24.91 18.85
N ARG A 53 -25.01 -24.63 18.46
CA ARG A 53 -25.39 -24.32 17.08
C ARG A 53 -24.70 -23.05 16.57
N TYR A 54 -24.56 -22.03 17.41
CA TYR A 54 -23.78 -20.85 17.04
C TYR A 54 -22.27 -21.14 16.93
N GLY A 55 -21.76 -22.03 17.80
CA GLY A 55 -20.38 -22.53 17.72
C GLY A 55 -20.07 -23.27 16.42
N GLU A 56 -21.02 -24.04 15.89
CA GLU A 56 -20.90 -24.69 14.57
C GLU A 56 -20.76 -23.66 13.44
N VAL A 57 -21.57 -22.59 13.45
CA VAL A 57 -21.49 -21.50 12.47
C VAL A 57 -20.11 -20.82 12.52
N LEU A 58 -19.59 -20.56 13.73
CA LEU A 58 -18.26 -20.02 13.90
C LEU A 58 -17.19 -20.97 13.36
N PHE A 59 -17.34 -22.27 13.61
CA PHE A 59 -16.39 -23.28 13.17
C PHE A 59 -16.36 -23.40 11.64
N GLU A 60 -17.51 -23.55 10.99
CA GLU A 60 -17.64 -23.64 9.53
C GLU A 60 -17.04 -22.40 8.84
N TYR A 61 -17.36 -21.21 9.36
CA TYR A 61 -16.81 -19.97 8.82
C TYR A 61 -15.28 -19.91 8.93
N LEU A 62 -14.75 -20.15 10.13
CA LEU A 62 -13.31 -20.05 10.37
C LEU A 62 -12.53 -21.15 9.66
N GLN A 63 -13.10 -22.35 9.53
CA GLN A 63 -12.54 -23.43 8.72
C GLN A 63 -12.46 -23.01 7.24
N ALA A 64 -13.54 -22.44 6.69
CA ALA A 64 -13.54 -21.95 5.32
C ALA A 64 -12.48 -20.84 5.11
N ARG A 65 -12.41 -19.86 6.02
CA ARG A 65 -11.38 -18.80 5.98
C ARG A 65 -9.96 -19.37 6.08
N LEU A 66 -9.75 -20.37 6.93
CA LEU A 66 -8.44 -21.01 7.10
C LEU A 66 -8.03 -21.77 5.82
N ASN A 67 -8.95 -22.49 5.19
CA ASN A 67 -8.74 -23.13 3.88
C ASN A 67 -8.48 -22.09 2.77
N ASP A 68 -9.10 -20.90 2.84
CA ASP A 68 -8.86 -19.81 1.89
C ASP A 68 -7.45 -19.23 1.93
N LEU A 69 -6.68 -19.50 2.99
CA LEU A 69 -5.26 -19.16 3.07
C LEU A 69 -4.37 -20.05 2.19
N ILE A 70 -4.85 -21.18 1.69
CA ILE A 70 -4.08 -22.04 0.79
C ILE A 70 -4.20 -21.50 -0.64
N LEU A 71 -3.04 -21.28 -1.26
CA LEU A 71 -2.90 -20.85 -2.65
C LEU A 71 -2.31 -21.98 -3.50
N PRO A 72 -2.85 -22.20 -4.72
CA PRO A 72 -2.26 -23.12 -5.67
C PRO A 72 -0.90 -22.61 -6.14
N ALA A 73 -0.01 -23.51 -6.53
CA ALA A 73 1.17 -23.13 -7.33
C ALA A 73 0.72 -22.48 -8.65
N VAL A 74 1.57 -21.66 -9.27
CA VAL A 74 1.19 -21.01 -10.54
C VAL A 74 0.95 -22.08 -11.63
N GLU A 75 1.74 -23.16 -11.60
CA GLU A 75 1.58 -24.32 -12.48
C GLU A 75 0.22 -25.00 -12.30
N MET A 76 -0.26 -25.15 -11.06
CA MET A 76 -1.60 -25.72 -10.79
C MET A 76 -2.71 -24.86 -11.38
N LYS A 77 -2.58 -23.52 -11.36
CA LYS A 77 -3.56 -22.62 -11.95
C LYS A 77 -3.63 -22.74 -13.46
N VAL A 78 -2.46 -22.74 -14.12
CA VAL A 78 -2.36 -22.87 -15.59
C VAL A 78 -2.92 -24.20 -16.07
N LEU A 79 -2.67 -25.26 -15.31
CA LEU A 79 -3.12 -26.62 -15.65
C LEU A 79 -4.55 -26.94 -15.18
N GLY A 80 -5.19 -26.05 -14.43
CA GLY A 80 -6.52 -26.29 -13.85
C GLY A 80 -6.53 -27.46 -12.85
N LEU A 81 -5.43 -27.69 -12.14
CA LEU A 81 -5.31 -28.79 -11.17
C LEU A 81 -6.00 -28.44 -9.85
N ASP A 82 -6.74 -29.41 -9.32
CA ASP A 82 -7.29 -29.31 -7.97
C ASP A 82 -6.17 -29.21 -6.94
N TYR A 83 -6.33 -28.28 -6.00
CA TYR A 83 -5.35 -28.00 -4.94
C TYR A 83 -5.97 -27.96 -3.54
N ARG A 84 -7.30 -27.88 -3.46
CA ARG A 84 -8.07 -27.93 -2.21
C ARG A 84 -8.64 -29.33 -2.05
N ILE A 85 -7.82 -30.24 -1.54
CA ILE A 85 -8.25 -31.60 -1.24
C ILE A 85 -8.62 -31.65 0.24
N PRO A 86 -9.92 -31.61 0.60
CA PRO A 86 -10.33 -31.64 1.99
C PRO A 86 -10.07 -33.02 2.60
N GLY A 87 -9.50 -33.03 3.80
CA GLY A 87 -9.45 -34.21 4.66
C GLY A 87 -10.81 -34.54 5.27
N ALA A 88 -10.86 -35.62 6.06
CA ALA A 88 -12.08 -36.09 6.73
C ALA A 88 -12.66 -35.07 7.74
N ASP A 89 -11.84 -34.14 8.22
CA ASP A 89 -12.21 -33.06 9.14
C ASP A 89 -12.59 -31.75 8.43
N GLY A 90 -12.57 -31.72 7.09
CA GLY A 90 -12.88 -30.55 6.27
C GLY A 90 -11.71 -29.57 6.06
N PHE A 91 -10.54 -29.84 6.65
CA PHE A 91 -9.35 -29.02 6.45
C PHE A 91 -8.56 -29.50 5.21
N CYS A 92 -8.11 -28.57 4.38
CA CYS A 92 -7.26 -28.87 3.22
C CYS A 92 -5.80 -29.08 3.63
N ASP A 93 -5.04 -29.90 2.90
CA ASP A 93 -3.61 -30.11 3.19
C ASP A 93 -2.73 -28.93 2.73
N PRO A 94 -2.12 -28.15 3.65
CA PRO A 94 -1.25 -27.03 3.27
C PRO A 94 0.11 -27.50 2.70
N ALA A 95 0.40 -28.80 2.69
CA ALA A 95 1.58 -29.42 2.10
C ALA A 95 1.31 -30.16 0.78
N HIS A 96 0.08 -30.09 0.26
CA HIS A 96 -0.32 -30.79 -0.95
C HIS A 96 0.61 -30.48 -2.14
N THR A 97 1.01 -31.54 -2.84
CA THR A 97 1.97 -31.50 -3.95
C THR A 97 1.55 -32.46 -5.06
N VAL A 98 1.70 -32.03 -6.31
CA VAL A 98 1.43 -32.83 -7.51
C VAL A 98 2.71 -32.94 -8.33
N ALA A 99 3.04 -34.15 -8.79
CA ALA A 99 4.14 -34.37 -9.72
C ALA A 99 3.70 -34.03 -11.15
N LEU A 100 4.48 -33.23 -11.87
CA LEU A 100 4.16 -32.81 -13.23
C LEU A 100 4.78 -33.76 -14.25
N SER A 101 3.96 -34.28 -15.16
CA SER A 101 4.37 -35.06 -16.33
C SER A 101 5.14 -34.22 -17.36
N GLY A 102 5.77 -34.87 -18.34
CA GLY A 102 6.47 -34.16 -19.42
C GLY A 102 5.55 -33.25 -20.25
N GLN A 103 4.31 -33.68 -20.48
CA GLN A 103 3.31 -32.91 -21.22
C GLN A 103 2.84 -31.69 -20.43
N GLU A 104 2.54 -31.85 -19.13
CA GLU A 104 2.14 -30.73 -18.27
C GLU A 104 3.25 -29.68 -18.12
N ARG A 105 4.50 -30.12 -17.99
CA ARG A 105 5.64 -29.19 -17.98
C ARG A 105 5.76 -28.44 -19.31
N GLN A 106 5.46 -29.07 -20.43
CA GLN A 106 5.46 -28.38 -21.72
C GLN A 106 4.34 -27.35 -21.79
N ALA A 107 3.11 -27.69 -21.37
CA ALA A 107 1.99 -26.74 -21.31
C ALA A 107 2.27 -25.51 -20.43
N VAL A 108 2.94 -25.70 -19.28
CA VAL A 108 3.38 -24.58 -18.42
C VAL A 108 4.44 -23.70 -19.11
N LYS A 109 5.36 -24.30 -19.87
CA LYS A 109 6.33 -23.53 -20.68
C LYS A 109 5.67 -22.76 -21.81
N ASP A 110 4.69 -23.37 -22.46
CA ASP A 110 3.93 -22.74 -23.55
C ASP A 110 3.12 -21.52 -23.02
N ALA A 111 2.75 -21.54 -21.74
CA ALA A 111 2.18 -20.38 -21.03
C ALA A 111 3.22 -19.33 -20.55
N GLY A 112 4.50 -19.49 -20.91
CA GLY A 112 5.56 -18.52 -20.60
C GLY A 112 6.15 -18.63 -19.18
N LEU A 113 5.94 -19.74 -18.48
CA LEU A 113 6.44 -19.98 -17.12
C LEU A 113 7.54 -21.04 -17.10
N THR A 114 8.38 -21.01 -16.06
CA THR A 114 9.41 -22.05 -15.84
C THR A 114 8.85 -23.14 -14.93
N PRO A 115 8.53 -24.34 -15.43
CA PRO A 115 7.93 -25.39 -14.61
C PRO A 115 8.94 -26.05 -13.67
N GLY A 116 8.51 -26.32 -12.44
CA GLY A 116 9.16 -27.31 -11.58
C GLY A 116 8.90 -28.76 -12.01
N ALA A 117 9.55 -29.72 -11.33
CA ALA A 117 9.18 -31.14 -11.44
C ALA A 117 7.91 -31.48 -10.65
N GLN A 118 7.61 -30.67 -9.64
CA GLN A 118 6.44 -30.76 -8.78
C GLN A 118 5.84 -29.38 -8.60
N ALA A 119 4.53 -29.33 -8.47
CA ALA A 119 3.77 -28.14 -8.10
C ALA A 119 3.28 -28.32 -6.66
N THR A 120 3.58 -27.36 -5.78
CA THR A 120 3.26 -27.46 -4.34
C THR A 120 2.44 -26.24 -3.91
N VAL A 121 1.38 -26.47 -3.15
CA VAL A 121 0.58 -25.39 -2.60
C VAL A 121 1.38 -24.55 -1.61
N SER A 122 1.02 -23.28 -1.51
CA SER A 122 1.62 -22.32 -0.60
C SER A 122 0.56 -21.67 0.29
N LEU A 123 0.99 -21.00 1.36
CA LEU A 123 0.09 -20.18 2.16
C LEU A 123 0.16 -18.73 1.70
N ARG A 124 -0.98 -18.03 1.77
CA ARG A 124 -1.08 -16.60 1.53
C ARG A 124 -0.03 -15.86 2.33
N ARG A 125 0.48 -14.78 1.74
CA ARG A 125 1.58 -14.03 2.32
C ARG A 125 1.15 -13.16 3.48
N ASN A 126 -0.12 -12.79 3.60
CA ASN A 126 -0.67 -12.06 4.75
C ASN A 126 -1.02 -12.91 5.97
N TYR A 127 -1.05 -14.23 5.84
CA TYR A 127 -0.95 -15.12 6.99
C TYR A 127 0.49 -15.07 7.52
N THR A 128 0.70 -14.73 8.79
CA THR A 128 2.05 -14.60 9.36
C THR A 128 2.69 -15.95 9.69
N GLY A 129 1.90 -16.99 9.97
CA GLY A 129 2.39 -18.32 10.37
C GLY A 129 2.94 -19.20 9.23
N LEU A 130 3.46 -20.37 9.62
CA LEU A 130 3.94 -21.44 8.75
C LEU A 130 2.90 -22.56 8.58
N LYS A 131 3.18 -23.54 7.73
CA LYS A 131 2.29 -24.71 7.50
C LYS A 131 1.97 -25.46 8.80
N ASN A 132 2.94 -25.62 9.69
CA ASN A 132 2.72 -26.26 10.99
C ASN A 132 1.84 -25.42 11.93
N ASP A 133 1.95 -24.09 11.86
CA ASP A 133 1.07 -23.20 12.62
C ASP A 133 -0.37 -23.27 12.12
N TRP A 134 -0.55 -23.44 10.80
CA TRP A 134 -1.86 -23.63 10.17
C TRP A 134 -2.50 -24.93 10.65
N LEU A 135 -1.75 -26.05 10.62
CA LEU A 135 -2.22 -27.36 11.08
C LEU A 135 -2.60 -27.32 12.56
N LYS A 136 -1.75 -26.70 13.39
CA LYS A 136 -2.01 -26.52 14.82
C LYS A 136 -3.26 -25.68 15.07
N LEU A 137 -3.45 -24.59 14.32
CA LEU A 137 -4.64 -23.76 14.43
C LEU A 137 -5.91 -24.52 14.03
N GLY A 138 -5.86 -25.33 12.97
CA GLY A 138 -6.98 -26.20 12.56
C GLY A 138 -7.38 -27.19 13.66
N ALA A 139 -6.39 -27.87 14.26
CA ALA A 139 -6.63 -28.83 15.34
C ALA A 139 -7.19 -28.19 16.62
N GLU A 140 -6.79 -26.95 16.94
CA GLU A 140 -7.23 -26.22 18.13
C GLU A 140 -8.57 -25.48 17.96
N LEU A 141 -9.10 -25.37 16.73
CA LEU A 141 -10.16 -24.43 16.39
C LEU A 141 -11.48 -24.67 17.16
N LYS A 142 -11.94 -25.93 17.23
CA LYS A 142 -13.18 -26.27 17.97
C LYS A 142 -13.07 -25.92 19.45
N THR A 143 -11.93 -26.24 20.08
CA THR A 143 -11.66 -25.94 21.48
C THR A 143 -11.59 -24.43 21.72
N ALA A 144 -10.97 -23.67 20.81
CA ALA A 144 -10.90 -22.21 20.90
C ALA A 144 -12.30 -21.56 20.88
N ILE A 145 -13.18 -22.03 20.00
CA ILE A 145 -14.57 -21.55 19.90
C ILE A 145 -15.35 -21.88 21.16
N SER A 146 -15.27 -23.13 21.63
CA SER A 146 -15.97 -23.58 22.84
C SER A 146 -15.56 -22.74 24.06
N ASN A 147 -14.26 -22.51 24.25
CA ASN A 147 -13.74 -21.70 25.35
C ASN A 147 -14.19 -20.23 25.23
N PHE A 148 -14.24 -19.68 24.02
CA PHE A 148 -14.74 -18.33 23.76
C PHE A 148 -16.21 -18.18 24.16
N LEU A 149 -17.07 -19.09 23.70
CA LEU A 149 -18.50 -19.07 23.99
C LEU A 149 -18.79 -19.26 25.48
N THR A 150 -18.07 -20.18 26.12
CA THR A 150 -18.16 -20.41 27.57
C THR A 150 -17.86 -19.13 28.34
N GLN A 151 -16.83 -18.38 27.95
CA GLN A 151 -16.48 -17.11 28.58
C GLN A 151 -17.55 -16.01 28.39
N GLN A 152 -18.37 -16.07 27.34
CA GLN A 152 -19.46 -15.09 27.16
C GLN A 152 -20.72 -15.43 27.95
N VAL A 153 -20.88 -16.69 28.38
CA VAL A 153 -22.01 -17.14 29.18
C VAL A 153 -21.69 -17.08 30.68
N GLN A 154 -20.44 -17.34 31.05
CA GLN A 154 -19.99 -17.36 32.43
C GLN A 154 -19.35 -16.02 32.83
N GLU A 155 -19.95 -15.32 33.79
CA GLU A 155 -19.24 -14.26 34.52
C GLU A 155 -18.23 -14.89 35.48
N THR A 156 -17.07 -15.30 34.97
CA THR A 156 -15.99 -15.78 35.86
C THR A 156 -15.40 -14.60 36.62
N ALA A 157 -15.92 -14.29 37.81
CA ALA A 157 -15.29 -13.35 38.75
C ALA A 157 -13.99 -13.92 39.36
N ASN A 158 -13.87 -15.26 39.40
CA ASN A 158 -12.72 -15.98 39.95
C ASN A 158 -11.89 -16.58 38.79
N GLY A 159 -10.76 -15.94 38.46
CA GLY A 159 -9.84 -16.38 37.41
C GLY A 159 -8.64 -15.44 37.30
N GLU A 160 -7.68 -15.74 36.43
CA GLU A 160 -6.60 -14.80 36.15
C GLU A 160 -7.10 -13.66 35.27
N GLN A 161 -6.75 -12.43 35.63
CA GLN A 161 -7.09 -11.27 34.82
C GLN A 161 -6.20 -11.22 33.57
N CYS A 162 -6.82 -11.19 32.40
CA CYS A 162 -6.11 -11.09 31.13
C CYS A 162 -5.41 -9.75 31.00
N ARG A 163 -4.09 -9.77 30.78
CA ARG A 163 -3.26 -8.57 30.62
C ARG A 163 -3.58 -7.74 29.37
N LEU A 164 -4.31 -8.30 28.41
CA LEU A 164 -4.65 -7.65 27.15
C LEU A 164 -5.97 -6.87 27.20
N CYS A 165 -7.00 -7.45 27.80
CA CYS A 165 -8.36 -6.90 27.79
C CYS A 165 -8.99 -6.75 29.18
N GLY A 166 -8.29 -7.12 30.24
CA GLY A 166 -8.79 -7.05 31.62
C GLY A 166 -9.85 -8.09 32.00
N ARG A 167 -10.29 -8.96 31.08
CA ARG A 167 -11.27 -10.02 31.34
C ARG A 167 -10.66 -11.17 32.13
N HIS A 168 -11.43 -11.75 33.03
CA HIS A 168 -11.04 -12.93 33.79
C HIS A 168 -11.30 -14.22 33.01
N ALA A 169 -10.41 -15.20 33.17
CA ALA A 169 -10.60 -16.56 32.66
C ALA A 169 -9.84 -17.59 33.54
N PRO A 170 -10.30 -18.85 33.61
CA PRO A 170 -9.53 -19.91 34.24
C PRO A 170 -8.20 -20.15 33.52
N ALA A 171 -7.09 -20.28 34.26
CA ALA A 171 -5.75 -20.44 33.68
C ALA A 171 -5.65 -21.65 32.73
N ALA A 172 -6.38 -22.74 33.00
CA ALA A 172 -6.39 -23.96 32.18
C ALA A 172 -6.91 -23.75 30.74
N VAL A 173 -7.68 -22.69 30.49
CA VAL A 173 -8.22 -22.36 29.15
C VAL A 173 -7.56 -21.14 28.51
N CYS A 174 -6.50 -20.60 29.14
CA CYS A 174 -5.76 -19.43 28.64
C CYS A 174 -4.63 -19.87 27.69
N PRO A 175 -4.79 -19.70 26.36
CA PRO A 175 -3.74 -20.05 25.41
C PRO A 175 -2.54 -19.09 25.48
N GLU A 176 -1.40 -19.60 25.03
CA GLU A 176 -0.15 -18.84 24.93
C GLU A 176 -0.21 -17.71 23.88
N MET A 177 0.43 -16.59 24.21
CA MET A 177 0.62 -15.43 23.34
C MET A 177 1.78 -15.65 22.36
N ARG A 178 1.51 -16.28 21.21
CA ARG A 178 2.52 -16.59 20.17
C ARG A 178 2.41 -15.69 18.93
N GLN A 179 3.54 -15.44 18.25
CA GLN A 179 3.61 -14.51 17.10
C GLN A 179 2.85 -14.99 15.85
N ASN A 180 2.69 -16.30 15.71
CA ASN A 180 1.87 -16.92 14.67
C ASN A 180 0.37 -16.56 14.80
N LYS A 181 -0.10 -16.19 16.00
CA LYS A 181 -1.47 -15.70 16.27
C LYS A 181 -1.56 -14.18 16.25
N ASN A 182 -0.55 -13.48 16.77
CA ASN A 182 -0.48 -12.03 16.70
C ASN A 182 0.98 -11.57 16.56
N PRO A 183 1.34 -10.86 15.47
CA PRO A 183 2.72 -10.44 15.22
C PRO A 183 3.29 -9.48 16.29
N PHE A 184 2.44 -8.84 17.10
CA PHE A 184 2.85 -7.93 18.18
C PHE A 184 3.28 -8.64 19.47
N TYR A 185 3.09 -9.96 19.59
CA TYR A 185 3.54 -10.72 20.75
C TYR A 185 5.05 -10.97 20.76
N ASN A 186 5.59 -11.26 21.94
CA ASN A 186 6.99 -11.60 22.11
C ASN A 186 7.26 -13.05 21.72
N GLN A 187 8.22 -13.26 20.81
CA GLN A 187 8.97 -14.51 20.77
C GLN A 187 10.45 -14.18 20.55
N HIS A 188 11.28 -14.69 21.45
CA HIS A 188 12.76 -14.79 21.44
C HIS A 188 13.57 -13.92 22.42
N HIS A 189 14.54 -14.61 23.03
CA HIS A 189 15.38 -14.24 24.16
C HIS A 189 16.47 -13.18 23.88
N ASN A 190 16.63 -12.75 22.62
CA ASN A 190 17.76 -11.91 22.19
C ASN A 190 17.34 -10.58 21.51
N ASN A 191 16.04 -10.27 21.47
CA ASN A 191 15.53 -9.00 20.96
C ASN A 191 14.93 -8.17 22.11
N ARG A 192 14.96 -6.84 21.98
CA ARG A 192 14.28 -5.93 22.91
C ARG A 192 12.83 -6.38 23.06
N VAL A 193 12.40 -6.61 24.30
CA VAL A 193 11.04 -7.02 24.65
C VAL A 193 10.04 -6.08 23.97
N ARG A 194 9.10 -6.63 23.19
CA ARG A 194 8.02 -5.92 22.50
C ARG A 194 6.67 -6.21 23.19
N GLY A 195 5.68 -5.35 23.02
CA GLY A 195 4.31 -5.65 23.47
C GLY A 195 4.10 -5.65 24.99
N TYR A 196 3.14 -6.46 25.44
CA TYR A 196 2.46 -6.33 26.75
C TYR A 196 3.23 -6.86 27.97
N LEU A 197 4.35 -7.53 27.75
CA LEU A 197 5.14 -8.13 28.82
C LEU A 197 6.48 -7.40 28.89
N SER A 198 7.02 -7.22 30.09
CA SER A 198 8.37 -6.68 30.31
C SER A 198 9.46 -7.77 30.24
N THR A 199 9.08 -9.02 29.96
CA THR A 199 9.94 -10.20 29.99
C THR A 199 9.89 -10.96 28.66
N VAL A 200 10.92 -11.78 28.43
CA VAL A 200 11.02 -12.70 27.27
C VAL A 200 10.16 -13.95 27.41
N THR A 201 9.45 -14.11 28.54
CA THR A 201 8.57 -15.25 28.80
C THR A 201 7.32 -15.18 27.94
N THR A 202 6.87 -16.31 27.42
CA THR A 202 5.58 -16.39 26.73
C THR A 202 4.46 -16.21 27.75
N GLY A 203 3.64 -15.17 27.59
CA GLY A 203 2.46 -14.96 28.43
C GLY A 203 1.26 -15.77 27.94
N ALA A 204 0.15 -15.67 28.68
CA ALA A 204 -1.13 -16.24 28.31
C ALA A 204 -2.17 -15.15 28.05
N MET A 205 -3.15 -15.44 27.20
CA MET A 205 -4.27 -14.56 26.87
C MET A 205 -5.60 -15.28 27.14
N CYS A 206 -6.68 -14.52 27.38
CA CYS A 206 -7.99 -15.13 27.60
C CYS A 206 -8.61 -15.66 26.29
N PRO A 207 -9.64 -16.52 26.37
CA PRO A 207 -10.34 -17.05 25.20
C PRO A 207 -10.85 -15.98 24.23
N THR A 208 -11.39 -14.87 24.74
CA THR A 208 -11.83 -13.73 23.91
C THR A 208 -10.68 -13.14 23.09
N CYS A 209 -9.52 -12.85 23.70
CA CYS A 209 -8.37 -12.32 22.96
C CYS A 209 -7.85 -13.33 21.93
N ASN A 210 -7.78 -14.62 22.29
CA ASN A 210 -7.39 -15.67 21.34
C ASN A 210 -8.34 -15.71 20.14
N MET A 211 -9.65 -15.62 20.36
CA MET A 211 -10.64 -15.63 19.29
C MET A 211 -10.48 -14.44 18.33
N LEU A 212 -10.27 -13.23 18.86
CA LEU A 212 -10.01 -12.04 18.04
C LEU A 212 -8.73 -12.18 17.21
N ASN A 213 -7.67 -12.73 17.78
CA ASN A 213 -6.44 -13.02 17.04
C ASN A 213 -6.66 -14.07 15.94
N ILE A 214 -7.47 -15.11 16.18
CA ILE A 214 -7.83 -16.09 15.15
C ILE A 214 -8.58 -15.41 14.01
N PHE A 215 -9.59 -14.59 14.29
CA PHE A 215 -10.30 -13.81 13.27
C PHE A 215 -9.35 -12.94 12.45
N ALA A 216 -8.42 -12.23 13.09
CA ALA A 216 -7.45 -11.43 12.36
C ALA A 216 -6.52 -12.27 11.46
N THR A 217 -6.07 -13.42 11.96
CA THR A 217 -5.11 -14.29 11.30
C THR A 217 -5.67 -15.06 10.10
N VAL A 218 -6.94 -15.46 10.14
CA VAL A 218 -7.56 -16.26 9.07
C VAL A 218 -8.08 -15.44 7.90
N HIS A 219 -8.09 -14.12 8.02
CA HIS A 219 -8.61 -13.23 6.99
C HIS A 219 -7.53 -12.81 5.99
N ASP A 220 -7.88 -12.87 4.70
CA ASP A 220 -6.99 -12.68 3.57
C ASP A 220 -7.05 -11.27 2.95
N ASN A 221 -7.82 -10.37 3.56
CA ASN A 221 -8.08 -9.00 3.10
C ASN A 221 -7.12 -7.95 3.69
N THR A 222 -6.04 -8.38 4.36
CA THR A 222 -4.96 -7.47 4.78
C THR A 222 -4.06 -7.16 3.59
N PRO A 223 -3.91 -5.89 3.18
CA PRO A 223 -3.03 -5.50 2.08
C PRO A 223 -1.57 -5.85 2.36
N TYR A 224 -0.86 -6.37 1.35
CA TYR A 224 0.53 -6.74 1.48
C TYR A 224 1.33 -6.57 0.18
N PHE A 225 2.65 -6.49 0.32
CA PHE A 225 3.57 -6.66 -0.80
C PHE A 225 4.87 -7.36 -0.35
N ILE A 226 5.62 -7.92 -1.29
CA ILE A 226 6.92 -8.54 -1.07
C ILE A 226 8.01 -7.68 -1.71
N GLU A 227 8.83 -7.07 -0.86
CA GLU A 227 10.03 -6.34 -1.28
C GLU A 227 11.16 -7.33 -1.61
N GLY A 228 11.68 -7.25 -2.84
CA GLY A 228 12.61 -8.24 -3.37
C GLY A 228 12.03 -9.67 -3.34
N GLN A 229 12.83 -10.62 -2.87
CA GLN A 229 12.47 -12.06 -2.80
C GLN A 229 12.26 -12.57 -1.36
N LYS A 230 12.32 -11.70 -0.33
CA LYS A 230 12.43 -12.16 1.06
C LYS A 230 11.47 -11.49 2.05
N ALA A 231 11.32 -10.17 1.99
CA ALA A 231 10.58 -9.43 3.01
C ALA A 231 9.12 -9.20 2.60
N THR A 232 8.19 -9.72 3.39
CA THR A 232 6.75 -9.42 3.30
C THR A 232 6.43 -8.22 4.19
N HIS A 233 5.67 -7.28 3.65
CA HIS A 233 5.21 -6.08 4.33
C HIS A 233 3.68 -6.13 4.37
N LEU A 234 3.11 -6.18 5.58
CA LEU A 234 1.67 -6.02 5.80
C LEU A 234 1.38 -4.58 6.19
N LEU A 235 0.30 -4.06 5.63
CA LEU A 235 -0.16 -2.70 5.85
C LEU A 235 -1.49 -2.77 6.60
N LEU A 236 -1.43 -2.53 7.90
CA LEU A 236 -2.56 -2.65 8.79
C LEU A 236 -3.04 -1.25 9.22
N PRO A 237 -4.31 -0.88 8.95
CA PRO A 237 -4.81 0.43 9.36
C PRO A 237 -4.92 0.51 10.88
N LEU A 238 -4.60 1.69 11.43
CA LEU A 238 -4.77 2.01 12.84
C LEU A 238 -5.70 3.21 12.95
N THR A 239 -6.89 2.98 13.48
CA THR A 239 -7.90 4.01 13.72
C THR A 239 -8.51 3.85 15.10
N ASP A 240 -8.96 4.97 15.66
CA ASP A 240 -9.67 5.00 16.93
C ASP A 240 -11.18 4.79 16.76
N ASP A 241 -11.69 4.57 15.54
CA ASP A 241 -13.10 4.28 15.26
C ASP A 241 -13.27 2.90 14.63
N LEU A 242 -13.83 1.94 15.38
CA LEU A 242 -14.09 0.59 14.87
C LEU A 242 -15.04 0.57 13.65
N ARG A 243 -15.94 1.54 13.50
CA ARG A 243 -16.83 1.62 12.32
C ARG A 243 -16.03 1.95 11.06
N VAL A 244 -15.09 2.89 11.18
CA VAL A 244 -14.15 3.21 10.09
C VAL A 244 -13.27 2.01 9.79
N LEU A 245 -12.75 1.32 10.82
CA LEU A 245 -11.96 0.10 10.65
C LEU A 245 -12.74 -0.98 9.89
N HIS A 246 -14.01 -1.21 10.25
CA HIS A 246 -14.86 -2.17 9.56
C HIS A 246 -15.15 -1.77 8.11
N LYS A 247 -15.38 -0.48 7.82
CA LYS A 247 -15.52 0.00 6.44
C LYS A 247 -14.27 -0.30 5.61
N ILE A 248 -13.08 -0.06 6.17
CA ILE A 248 -11.81 -0.40 5.51
C ILE A 248 -11.67 -1.91 5.34
N PHE A 249 -12.00 -2.70 6.36
CA PHE A 249 -11.98 -4.17 6.30
C PHE A 249 -12.87 -4.72 5.17
N ALA A 250 -14.13 -4.30 5.11
CA ALA A 250 -15.06 -4.73 4.08
C ALA A 250 -14.63 -4.24 2.70
N ASN A 251 -14.08 -3.03 2.61
CA ASN A 251 -13.57 -2.45 1.39
C ASN A 251 -12.37 -3.25 0.83
N THR A 252 -11.36 -3.55 1.65
CA THR A 252 -10.19 -4.31 1.20
C THR A 252 -10.56 -5.73 0.78
N GLN A 253 -11.54 -6.34 1.44
CA GLN A 253 -12.04 -7.66 1.04
C GLN A 253 -12.62 -7.67 -0.38
N ALA A 254 -13.27 -6.57 -0.80
CA ALA A 254 -13.90 -6.48 -2.11
C ALA A 254 -12.98 -5.93 -3.22
N ARG A 255 -11.87 -5.26 -2.87
CA ARG A 255 -11.09 -4.43 -3.82
C ARG A 255 -9.64 -4.87 -4.02
N LEU A 256 -9.11 -5.73 -3.16
CA LEU A 256 -7.80 -6.35 -3.37
C LEU A 256 -7.86 -7.38 -4.52
N LEU A 257 -6.70 -7.74 -5.05
CA LEU A 257 -6.57 -8.74 -6.11
C LEU A 257 -7.12 -10.09 -5.66
N ASP A 258 -7.88 -10.73 -6.53
CA ASP A 258 -8.16 -12.16 -6.41
C ASP A 258 -6.89 -12.94 -6.75
N LEU A 259 -6.27 -13.53 -5.73
CA LEU A 259 -5.07 -14.34 -5.91
C LEU A 259 -5.36 -15.68 -6.59
N LEU A 260 -6.62 -16.09 -6.67
CA LEU A 260 -7.04 -17.31 -7.34
C LEU A 260 -7.28 -17.10 -8.85
N ASP A 261 -7.24 -15.85 -9.33
CA ASP A 261 -7.33 -15.54 -10.75
C ASP A 261 -6.29 -16.38 -11.55
N PRO A 262 -6.75 -17.20 -12.51
CA PRO A 262 -5.87 -18.00 -13.37
C PRO A 262 -4.85 -17.15 -14.13
N GLY A 263 -5.22 -15.92 -14.49
CA GLY A 263 -4.37 -14.97 -15.22
C GLY A 263 -3.31 -14.29 -14.36
N LEU A 264 -3.36 -14.41 -13.03
CA LEU A 264 -2.41 -13.73 -12.14
C LEU A 264 -1.07 -14.48 -12.05
N PRO A 265 0.05 -13.94 -12.58
CA PRO A 265 1.31 -14.69 -12.68
C PRO A 265 2.12 -14.74 -11.38
N SER A 266 1.69 -14.02 -10.32
CA SER A 266 2.51 -13.80 -9.14
C SER A 266 1.71 -13.43 -7.89
N TYR A 267 2.13 -13.94 -6.74
CA TYR A 267 1.55 -13.61 -5.42
C TYR A 267 2.36 -12.57 -4.64
N ARG A 268 3.19 -11.76 -5.32
CA ARG A 268 4.05 -10.77 -4.67
C ARG A 268 3.27 -9.65 -3.98
N THR A 269 2.01 -9.43 -4.32
CA THR A 269 1.13 -8.46 -3.67
C THR A 269 -0.32 -8.86 -3.92
N ASN A 270 -1.23 -8.41 -3.05
CA ASN A 270 -2.67 -8.42 -3.30
C ASN A 270 -3.22 -7.00 -3.59
N ILE A 271 -2.37 -5.98 -3.73
CA ILE A 271 -2.78 -4.63 -4.10
C ILE A 271 -2.81 -4.54 -5.62
N ARG A 272 -3.99 -4.25 -6.20
CA ARG A 272 -4.18 -4.19 -7.65
C ARG A 272 -3.32 -3.11 -8.28
N ASP A 273 -2.75 -3.41 -9.44
CA ASP A 273 -1.85 -2.54 -10.22
C ASP A 273 -0.58 -2.04 -9.51
N LEU A 274 -0.20 -2.63 -8.37
CA LEU A 274 1.07 -2.34 -7.72
C LEU A 274 2.23 -3.03 -8.47
N ARG A 275 2.72 -2.37 -9.53
CA ARG A 275 3.82 -2.89 -10.37
C ARG A 275 5.16 -2.92 -9.65
N HIS A 276 5.44 -1.92 -8.82
CA HIS A 276 6.68 -1.81 -8.07
C HIS A 276 6.39 -1.95 -6.57
N PRO A 277 6.72 -3.11 -5.97
CA PRO A 277 6.41 -3.39 -4.58
C PRO A 277 7.33 -2.57 -3.66
N ALA A 278 6.87 -1.38 -3.30
CA ALA A 278 7.53 -0.44 -2.40
C ALA A 278 6.51 0.22 -1.47
N LEU A 279 6.97 0.74 -0.33
CA LEU A 279 6.10 1.05 0.81
C LEU A 279 5.12 2.20 0.54
N TYR A 280 5.61 3.31 0.02
CA TYR A 280 4.80 4.50 -0.17
C TYR A 280 3.95 4.40 -1.44
N GLN A 281 4.44 3.69 -2.46
CA GLN A 281 3.61 3.31 -3.61
C GLN A 281 2.46 2.37 -3.20
N ALA A 282 2.71 1.39 -2.33
CA ALA A 282 1.67 0.52 -1.80
C ALA A 282 0.63 1.31 -0.99
N LEU A 283 1.05 2.29 -0.18
CA LEU A 283 0.11 3.19 0.51
C LEU A 283 -0.76 3.98 -0.47
N ILE A 284 -0.17 4.56 -1.52
CA ILE A 284 -0.94 5.25 -2.59
C ILE A 284 -1.97 4.30 -3.20
N GLY A 285 -1.59 3.06 -3.53
CA GLY A 285 -2.51 2.06 -4.09
C GLY A 285 -3.64 1.65 -3.14
N ILE A 286 -3.37 1.58 -1.82
CA ILE A 286 -4.40 1.31 -0.83
C ILE A 286 -5.39 2.48 -0.70
N TYR A 287 -4.89 3.71 -0.58
CA TYR A 287 -5.77 4.90 -0.54
C TYR A 287 -6.59 5.01 -1.82
N PHE A 288 -5.98 4.73 -2.97
CA PHE A 288 -6.67 4.64 -4.24
C PHE A 288 -7.80 3.61 -4.21
N SER A 289 -7.56 2.42 -3.67
CA SER A 289 -8.55 1.35 -3.52
C SER A 289 -9.67 1.70 -2.53
N ILE A 290 -9.41 2.53 -1.51
CA ILE A 290 -10.46 3.01 -0.60
C ILE A 290 -11.43 3.96 -1.34
N ILE A 291 -10.94 4.71 -2.33
CA ILE A 291 -11.76 5.64 -3.11
C ILE A 291 -12.38 4.99 -4.34
N HIS A 292 -11.68 4.08 -5.00
CA HIS A 292 -12.09 3.54 -6.30
C HIS A 292 -12.31 2.04 -6.24
N ARG A 293 -13.28 1.56 -7.00
CA ARG A 293 -13.55 0.14 -7.22
C ARG A 293 -13.22 -0.22 -8.66
N TYR A 294 -12.43 -1.27 -8.85
CA TYR A 294 -12.20 -1.82 -10.18
C TYR A 294 -13.43 -2.58 -10.68
N GLN A 295 -13.78 -2.37 -11.94
CA GLN A 295 -14.85 -3.03 -12.67
C GLN A 295 -14.21 -3.94 -13.73
N PRO A 296 -14.18 -5.26 -13.52
CA PRO A 296 -13.58 -6.21 -14.47
C PRO A 296 -14.19 -6.15 -15.87
N GLU A 297 -15.48 -5.83 -15.97
CA GLU A 297 -16.21 -5.81 -17.24
C GLU A 297 -15.75 -4.70 -18.18
N SER A 298 -15.32 -3.56 -17.62
CA SER A 298 -14.81 -2.41 -18.38
C SER A 298 -13.29 -2.25 -18.29
N GLU A 299 -12.62 -3.12 -17.53
CA GLU A 299 -11.21 -3.00 -17.14
C GLU A 299 -10.84 -1.61 -16.58
N ASP A 300 -11.77 -0.96 -15.88
CA ASP A 300 -11.62 0.44 -15.43
C ASP A 300 -11.98 0.61 -13.95
N TYR A 301 -11.71 1.79 -13.40
CA TYR A 301 -11.99 2.18 -12.03
C TYR A 301 -13.16 3.15 -11.95
N CYS A 302 -14.13 2.83 -11.10
CA CYS A 302 -15.22 3.71 -10.73
C CYS A 302 -14.93 4.34 -9.36
N GLU A 303 -15.11 5.66 -9.23
CA GLU A 303 -15.03 6.35 -7.94
C GLU A 303 -16.25 5.95 -7.07
N GLU A 304 -15.98 5.23 -5.99
CA GLU A 304 -16.95 4.73 -5.02
C GLU A 304 -16.29 4.78 -3.63
N PRO A 305 -16.25 5.94 -2.96
CA PRO A 305 -15.49 6.10 -1.73
C PRO A 305 -16.09 5.29 -0.58
N ALA A 306 -15.26 4.50 0.12
CA ALA A 306 -15.69 3.68 1.25
C ALA A 306 -15.96 4.50 2.53
N LEU A 307 -15.34 5.68 2.61
CA LEU A 307 -15.38 6.58 3.76
C LEU A 307 -16.03 7.90 3.34
N THR A 308 -16.83 8.46 4.24
CA THR A 308 -17.38 9.81 4.11
C THR A 308 -16.31 10.87 4.37
N THR A 309 -16.54 12.11 3.96
CA THR A 309 -15.61 13.23 4.15
C THR A 309 -15.25 13.43 5.64
N GLU A 310 -16.22 13.25 6.53
CA GLU A 310 -16.05 13.36 7.99
C GLU A 310 -15.23 12.21 8.60
N GLU A 311 -15.17 11.07 7.89
CA GLU A 311 -14.44 9.87 8.33
C GLU A 311 -13.00 9.85 7.83
N LEU A 312 -12.67 10.55 6.73
CA LEU A 312 -11.32 10.56 6.16
C LEU A 312 -10.23 10.89 7.19
N PRO A 313 -10.38 11.92 8.07
CA PRO A 313 -9.36 12.24 9.07
C PRO A 313 -9.14 11.14 10.12
N ARG A 314 -10.10 10.21 10.27
CA ARG A 314 -10.02 9.10 11.24
C ARG A 314 -9.07 7.98 10.78
N LEU A 315 -8.69 7.95 9.50
CA LEU A 315 -7.65 7.07 8.96
C LEU A 315 -6.37 7.86 8.73
N SER A 316 -5.55 7.98 9.77
CA SER A 316 -4.30 8.75 9.71
C SER A 316 -3.06 7.92 10.04
N ARG A 317 -3.21 6.67 10.49
CA ARG A 317 -2.09 5.83 10.93
C ARG A 317 -2.14 4.45 10.31
N TRP A 318 -0.96 3.94 9.98
CA TRP A 318 -0.74 2.61 9.44
C TRP A 318 0.42 1.93 10.15
N VAL A 319 0.21 0.68 10.55
CA VAL A 319 1.28 -0.15 11.10
C VAL A 319 1.82 -1.06 10.00
N VAL A 320 3.13 -0.96 9.77
CA VAL A 320 3.85 -1.77 8.79
C VAL A 320 4.51 -2.93 9.51
N ILE A 321 3.93 -4.13 9.36
CA ILE A 321 4.47 -5.36 9.91
C ILE A 321 5.38 -5.98 8.85
N ARG A 322 6.66 -6.17 9.18
CA ARG A 322 7.67 -6.68 8.25
C ARG A 322 8.19 -8.03 8.73
N TYR A 323 8.17 -9.04 7.87
CA TYR A 323 8.74 -10.35 8.19
C TYR A 323 9.23 -11.11 6.97
N SER A 324 10.07 -12.11 7.21
CA SER A 324 10.48 -13.10 6.23
C SER A 324 10.09 -14.49 6.71
N LYS A 325 9.64 -15.35 5.80
CA LYS A 325 9.36 -16.78 6.08
C LYS A 325 10.53 -17.63 5.59
N GLY A 326 11.14 -18.39 6.50
CA GLY A 326 12.09 -19.46 6.21
C GLY A 326 11.68 -20.72 6.96
N GLN A 327 12.63 -21.38 7.64
CA GLN A 327 12.31 -22.43 8.63
C GLN A 327 11.51 -21.87 9.82
N ASN A 328 11.74 -20.59 10.16
CA ASN A 328 11.00 -19.82 11.15
C ASN A 328 10.52 -18.51 10.51
N VAL A 329 9.56 -17.85 11.16
CA VAL A 329 9.14 -16.48 10.81
C VAL A 329 10.04 -15.51 11.56
N SER A 330 10.70 -14.61 10.83
CA SER A 330 11.54 -13.56 11.42
C SER A 330 10.92 -12.20 11.19
N PHE A 331 10.54 -11.52 12.28
CA PHE A 331 9.99 -10.17 12.24
C PHE A 331 11.08 -9.12 12.34
N ALA A 332 11.06 -8.13 11.44
CA ALA A 332 11.88 -6.93 11.54
C ALA A 332 11.21 -5.89 12.45
N HIS A 333 11.74 -4.66 12.47
CA HIS A 333 11.09 -3.55 13.18
C HIS A 333 9.74 -3.19 12.55
N PHE A 334 8.74 -2.99 13.40
CA PHE A 334 7.45 -2.43 12.97
C PHE A 334 7.60 -0.93 12.83
N ASN A 335 6.99 -0.37 11.78
CA ASN A 335 6.98 1.07 11.57
C ASN A 335 5.56 1.57 11.71
N LEU A 336 5.38 2.65 12.46
CA LEU A 336 4.16 3.43 12.47
C LEU A 336 4.32 4.55 11.43
N LEU A 337 3.41 4.60 10.47
CA LEU A 337 3.35 5.67 9.48
C LEU A 337 2.15 6.54 9.79
N THR A 338 2.39 7.84 9.92
CA THR A 338 1.33 8.85 9.95
C THR A 338 1.15 9.39 8.54
N VAL A 339 -0.07 9.34 8.04
CA VAL A 339 -0.46 9.77 6.69
C VAL A 339 -1.57 10.79 6.83
N ASP A 340 -1.38 11.95 6.22
CA ASP A 340 -2.39 12.99 6.22
C ASP A 340 -3.57 12.61 5.30
N HIS A 341 -4.80 12.86 5.77
CA HIS A 341 -6.03 12.61 5.01
C HIS A 341 -6.08 13.32 3.64
N ARG A 342 -5.28 14.36 3.41
CA ARG A 342 -5.12 14.98 2.08
C ARG A 342 -4.73 13.97 1.00
N LEU A 343 -4.09 12.86 1.36
CA LEU A 343 -3.76 11.80 0.40
C LEU A 343 -5.02 11.28 -0.31
N PHE A 344 -6.19 11.29 0.34
CA PHE A 344 -7.46 10.96 -0.32
C PHE A 344 -7.75 11.89 -1.50
N SER A 345 -7.49 13.19 -1.37
CA SER A 345 -7.65 14.13 -2.48
C SER A 345 -6.64 13.89 -3.60
N LEU A 346 -5.41 13.49 -3.25
CA LEU A 346 -4.30 13.31 -4.20
C LEU A 346 -4.39 12.02 -5.03
N VAL A 347 -5.09 10.99 -4.54
CA VAL A 347 -5.26 9.73 -5.29
C VAL A 347 -6.52 9.72 -6.17
N ARG A 348 -7.32 10.79 -6.20
CA ARG A 348 -8.48 10.91 -7.09
C ARG A 348 -8.06 11.00 -8.56
N GLY A 349 -9.01 10.69 -9.44
CA GLY A 349 -8.87 10.94 -10.87
C GLY A 349 -8.76 12.44 -11.17
N LEU A 350 -7.84 12.81 -12.06
CA LEU A 350 -7.66 14.16 -12.58
C LEU A 350 -7.73 14.13 -14.10
N THR A 351 -8.40 15.12 -14.67
CA THR A 351 -8.37 15.35 -16.11
C THR A 351 -7.02 15.96 -16.52
N TYR A 352 -6.38 15.43 -17.55
CA TYR A 352 -5.08 15.90 -18.04
C TYR A 352 -4.99 15.91 -19.57
N GLY A 353 -3.94 16.55 -20.10
CA GLY A 353 -3.68 16.67 -21.54
C GLY A 353 -4.17 17.99 -22.14
N PRO A 354 -3.83 18.28 -23.42
CA PRO A 354 -4.07 19.58 -24.05
C PRO A 354 -5.53 20.04 -24.05
N GLY A 355 -6.48 19.09 -24.11
CA GLY A 355 -7.92 19.36 -24.05
C GLY A 355 -8.58 18.96 -22.74
N LYS A 356 -7.82 18.50 -21.73
CA LYS A 356 -8.33 17.87 -20.49
C LYS A 356 -9.33 16.74 -20.76
N ASP A 357 -9.12 16.03 -21.87
CA ASP A 357 -9.97 14.95 -22.39
C ASP A 357 -9.64 13.58 -21.78
N ARG A 358 -8.51 13.47 -21.06
CA ARG A 358 -8.03 12.21 -20.48
C ARG A 358 -8.21 12.21 -18.98
N LEU A 359 -8.65 11.09 -18.42
CA LEU A 359 -8.68 10.87 -16.97
C LEU A 359 -7.48 10.04 -16.55
N GLY A 360 -6.78 10.46 -15.50
CA GLY A 360 -5.64 9.73 -14.95
C GLY A 360 -5.54 9.88 -13.44
N ASN A 361 -4.73 9.04 -12.79
CA ASN A 361 -4.49 9.11 -11.36
C ASN A 361 -3.04 8.75 -11.00
N LEU A 362 -2.65 9.07 -9.77
CA LEU A 362 -1.29 8.88 -9.30
C LEU A 362 -0.86 7.41 -9.28
N HIS A 363 -1.77 6.49 -8.97
CA HIS A 363 -1.49 5.05 -8.82
C HIS A 363 -1.25 4.38 -10.17
N THR A 364 -2.23 4.41 -11.08
CA THR A 364 -2.17 3.66 -12.34
C THR A 364 -1.53 4.45 -13.47
N THR A 365 -1.81 5.75 -13.59
CA THR A 365 -1.31 6.58 -14.71
C THR A 365 0.13 7.01 -14.52
N PHE A 366 0.56 7.29 -13.29
CA PHE A 366 1.95 7.68 -13.01
C PHE A 366 2.81 6.50 -12.50
N PHE A 367 2.60 6.04 -11.26
CA PHE A 367 3.44 4.97 -10.70
C PHE A 367 3.28 3.63 -11.40
N GLY A 368 2.12 3.37 -12.01
CA GLY A 368 1.89 2.23 -12.89
C GLY A 368 2.59 2.35 -14.26
N ALA A 369 2.99 3.55 -14.68
CA ALA A 369 3.62 3.77 -15.98
C ALA A 369 5.11 4.13 -15.92
N VAL A 370 5.62 4.53 -14.75
CA VAL A 370 7.05 4.84 -14.53
C VAL A 370 7.73 3.68 -13.82
N SER A 371 8.76 3.11 -14.45
CA SER A 371 9.62 2.08 -13.88
C SER A 371 11.09 2.50 -13.92
N THR A 372 11.85 2.05 -12.93
CA THR A 372 13.28 2.33 -12.80
C THR A 372 14.00 1.09 -12.27
N ARG A 373 15.27 0.90 -12.64
CA ARG A 373 16.10 -0.17 -12.06
C ARG A 373 16.28 0.00 -10.55
N ASP A 374 16.37 1.25 -10.08
CA ASP A 374 16.39 1.55 -8.65
C ASP A 374 15.00 1.96 -8.18
N ALA A 375 14.22 0.96 -7.73
CA ALA A 375 12.86 1.15 -7.23
C ALA A 375 12.80 2.13 -6.04
N ARG A 376 13.91 2.37 -5.33
CA ARG A 376 13.95 3.33 -4.21
C ARG A 376 13.71 4.76 -4.66
N LEU A 377 14.12 5.14 -5.88
CA LEU A 377 13.92 6.49 -6.38
C LEU A 377 12.43 6.80 -6.58
N ALA A 378 11.68 5.85 -7.15
CA ALA A 378 10.24 6.00 -7.33
C ALA A 378 9.51 5.97 -5.98
N ASP A 379 9.95 5.14 -5.02
CA ASP A 379 9.37 5.12 -3.68
C ASP A 379 9.72 6.37 -2.85
N ASP A 380 10.89 6.98 -3.03
CA ASP A 380 11.24 8.25 -2.39
C ASP A 380 10.40 9.40 -2.93
N LEU A 381 10.11 9.40 -4.23
CA LEU A 381 9.14 10.32 -4.84
C LEU A 381 7.74 10.13 -4.24
N ALA A 382 7.25 8.88 -4.17
CA ALA A 382 5.98 8.54 -3.53
C ALA A 382 5.95 8.96 -2.05
N ARG A 383 7.05 8.75 -1.32
CA ARG A 383 7.23 9.18 0.06
C ARG A 383 7.09 10.70 0.22
N GLY A 384 7.71 11.47 -0.68
CA GLY A 384 7.61 12.92 -0.68
C GLY A 384 6.15 13.37 -0.83
N ILE A 385 5.43 12.75 -1.78
CA ILE A 385 4.01 13.01 -2.01
C ILE A 385 3.17 12.63 -0.78
N VAL A 386 3.40 11.47 -0.15
CA VAL A 386 2.63 11.03 1.03
C VAL A 386 2.90 11.93 2.24
N GLN A 387 4.16 12.32 2.46
CA GLN A 387 4.60 13.06 3.66
C GLN A 387 4.54 14.60 3.53
N ARG A 388 4.10 15.14 2.38
CA ARG A 388 4.10 16.58 2.07
C ARG A 388 5.51 17.18 2.05
N ASP A 389 6.49 16.38 1.65
CA ASP A 389 7.91 16.75 1.56
C ASP A 389 8.25 17.02 0.10
N TRP A 390 7.97 18.25 -0.35
CA TRP A 390 8.16 18.66 -1.75
C TRP A 390 9.64 18.76 -2.15
N THR A 391 10.54 19.00 -1.19
CA THR A 391 11.99 18.86 -1.42
C THR A 391 12.35 17.45 -1.83
N ARG A 392 11.79 16.44 -1.16
CA ARG A 392 11.97 15.03 -1.55
C ARG A 392 11.34 14.72 -2.90
N VAL A 393 10.18 15.30 -3.24
CA VAL A 393 9.58 15.18 -4.57
C VAL A 393 10.55 15.70 -5.65
N GLY A 394 11.06 16.92 -5.49
CA GLY A 394 12.02 17.52 -6.42
C GLY A 394 13.31 16.70 -6.55
N ARG A 395 13.88 16.26 -5.43
CA ARG A 395 15.08 15.39 -5.41
C ARG A 395 14.83 14.03 -6.06
N GLY A 396 13.67 13.43 -5.84
CA GLY A 396 13.26 12.15 -6.43
C GLY A 396 13.17 12.25 -7.96
N LEU A 397 12.50 13.29 -8.47
CA LEU A 397 12.45 13.57 -9.91
C LEU A 397 13.83 13.84 -10.50
N PHE A 398 14.67 14.59 -9.79
CA PHE A 398 16.04 14.84 -10.24
C PHE A 398 16.88 13.56 -10.27
N GLY A 399 16.70 12.66 -9.31
CA GLY A 399 17.30 11.32 -9.30
C GLY A 399 16.83 10.47 -10.49
N LEU A 400 15.53 10.48 -10.79
CA LEU A 400 14.98 9.80 -11.98
C LEU A 400 15.57 10.38 -13.28
N LEU A 401 15.71 11.71 -13.39
CA LEU A 401 16.33 12.36 -14.53
C LEU A 401 17.80 11.91 -14.72
N LYS A 402 18.56 11.80 -13.63
CA LYS A 402 19.94 11.28 -13.66
C LYS A 402 20.01 9.84 -14.12
N GLU A 403 19.20 8.94 -13.56
CA GLU A 403 19.19 7.52 -13.95
C GLU A 403 18.69 7.30 -15.38
N ASN A 404 17.74 8.12 -15.85
CA ASN A 404 17.26 8.05 -17.23
C ASN A 404 18.38 8.36 -18.24
N ARG A 405 19.37 9.18 -17.84
CA ARG A 405 20.54 9.54 -18.65
C ARG A 405 21.76 8.70 -18.42
N ALA A 406 21.79 7.89 -17.37
CA ALA A 406 22.88 6.96 -17.17
C ALA A 406 22.97 6.00 -18.37
N PRO A 407 24.18 5.54 -18.75
CA PRO A 407 24.36 4.55 -19.80
C PRO A 407 23.43 3.34 -19.59
N GLY A 408 22.70 2.97 -20.64
CA GLY A 408 21.74 1.86 -20.61
C GLY A 408 20.30 2.22 -20.25
N ASN A 409 19.95 3.52 -20.15
CA ASN A 409 18.58 4.05 -19.99
C ASN A 409 17.75 3.31 -18.94
N ARG A 410 17.97 3.64 -17.68
CA ARG A 410 17.48 2.84 -16.54
C ARG A 410 16.08 3.23 -16.07
N VAL A 411 15.44 4.17 -16.76
CA VAL A 411 14.07 4.60 -16.52
C VAL A 411 13.24 4.33 -17.77
N TRP A 412 12.08 3.72 -17.59
CA TRP A 412 11.09 3.50 -18.63
C TRP A 412 9.78 4.13 -18.21
N SER A 413 9.20 4.92 -19.10
CA SER A 413 7.95 5.63 -18.85
C SER A 413 7.16 5.78 -20.14
N THR A 414 5.84 5.86 -20.02
CA THR A 414 5.00 6.33 -21.14
C THR A 414 5.05 7.85 -21.17
N GLY A 415 4.96 8.46 -22.35
CA GLY A 415 4.87 9.93 -22.45
C GLY A 415 3.67 10.52 -21.69
N GLN A 416 2.63 9.71 -21.45
CA GLN A 416 1.44 10.08 -20.69
C GLN A 416 1.69 10.23 -19.20
N ALA A 417 2.61 9.45 -18.61
CA ALA A 417 2.91 9.53 -17.19
C ALA A 417 3.35 10.95 -16.80
N TRP A 418 4.28 11.54 -17.57
CA TRP A 418 4.80 12.88 -17.29
C TRP A 418 3.81 14.00 -17.60
N LEU A 419 2.95 13.82 -18.62
CA LEU A 419 1.87 14.74 -18.92
C LEU A 419 0.86 14.81 -17.77
N PHE A 420 0.42 13.64 -17.29
CA PHE A 420 -0.45 13.55 -16.12
C PHE A 420 0.24 14.12 -14.88
N PHE A 421 1.50 13.76 -14.65
CA PHE A 421 2.18 14.14 -13.41
C PHE A 421 2.34 15.65 -13.28
N GLU A 422 2.51 16.36 -14.39
CA GLU A 422 2.53 17.82 -14.38
C GLU A 422 1.22 18.45 -13.90
N GLU A 423 0.08 18.01 -14.43
CA GLU A 423 -1.25 18.44 -13.98
C GLU A 423 -1.51 18.01 -12.53
N PHE A 424 -0.99 16.84 -12.13
CA PHE A 424 -1.02 16.41 -10.74
C PHE A 424 -0.23 17.38 -9.84
N ILE A 425 0.93 17.89 -10.24
CA ILE A 425 1.69 18.87 -9.45
C ILE A 425 0.90 20.18 -9.31
N ASP A 426 0.28 20.67 -10.39
CA ASP A 426 -0.58 21.86 -10.33
C ASP A 426 -1.66 21.71 -9.25
N TYR A 427 -2.39 20.60 -9.29
CA TYR A 427 -3.44 20.30 -8.32
C TYR A 427 -2.88 20.07 -6.91
N ALA A 428 -1.88 19.22 -6.76
CA ALA A 428 -1.36 18.79 -5.46
C ALA A 428 -0.63 19.92 -4.72
N ALA A 429 0.30 20.61 -5.39
CA ALA A 429 1.08 21.68 -4.78
C ALA A 429 0.32 23.02 -4.76
N GLY A 430 -0.49 23.30 -5.79
CA GLY A 430 -1.21 24.56 -5.95
C GLY A 430 -2.54 24.60 -5.21
N GLU A 431 -3.37 23.56 -5.32
CA GLU A 431 -4.75 23.58 -4.80
C GLU A 431 -4.90 22.88 -3.44
N VAL A 432 -4.33 21.68 -3.31
CA VAL A 432 -4.44 20.85 -2.10
C VAL A 432 -3.50 21.37 -1.01
N ASP A 433 -2.21 21.48 -1.30
CA ASP A 433 -1.21 21.88 -0.31
C ASP A 433 -0.99 23.40 -0.23
N ARG A 434 -1.41 24.14 -1.27
CA ARG A 434 -1.32 25.61 -1.39
C ARG A 434 0.06 26.15 -0.98
N LEU A 435 1.12 25.60 -1.56
CA LEU A 435 2.50 25.91 -1.14
C LEU A 435 2.89 27.36 -1.38
N LEU A 436 2.36 27.97 -2.45
CA LEU A 436 2.69 29.30 -2.93
C LEU A 436 1.43 29.97 -3.48
N GLU A 437 1.47 31.29 -3.60
CA GLU A 437 0.40 32.05 -4.26
C GLU A 437 0.26 31.62 -5.74
N ALA A 438 -0.98 31.58 -6.24
CA ALA A 438 -1.29 31.08 -7.58
C ALA A 438 -0.49 31.76 -8.71
N LYS A 439 -0.26 33.08 -8.61
CA LYS A 439 0.53 33.82 -9.60
C LYS A 439 2.01 33.40 -9.59
N LEU A 440 2.60 33.28 -8.41
CA LEU A 440 3.99 32.83 -8.26
C LEU A 440 4.13 31.37 -8.72
N MET A 441 3.17 30.52 -8.41
CA MET A 441 3.10 29.13 -8.83
C MET A 441 3.13 28.99 -10.37
N GLU A 442 2.31 29.77 -11.07
CA GLU A 442 2.28 29.79 -12.54
C GLU A 442 3.59 30.33 -13.14
N ASP A 443 4.18 31.37 -12.55
CA ASP A 443 5.46 31.90 -13.02
C ASP A 443 6.60 30.88 -12.86
N LEU A 444 6.67 30.19 -11.72
CA LEU A 444 7.67 29.14 -11.47
C LEU A 444 7.48 27.95 -12.40
N LYS A 445 6.24 27.59 -12.72
CA LYS A 445 5.93 26.56 -13.72
C LYS A 445 6.45 26.92 -15.10
N VAL A 446 6.17 28.14 -15.58
CA VAL A 446 6.65 28.62 -16.89
C VAL A 446 8.18 28.66 -16.94
N ILE A 447 8.82 29.19 -15.90
CA ILE A 447 10.29 29.28 -15.82
C ILE A 447 10.92 27.89 -15.70
N GLY A 448 10.40 27.03 -14.83
CA GLY A 448 10.85 25.65 -14.67
C GLY A 448 10.75 24.87 -15.98
N ARG A 449 9.60 24.93 -16.68
CA ARG A 449 9.43 24.33 -18.01
C ARG A 449 10.50 24.79 -18.99
N THR A 450 10.80 26.07 -18.98
CA THR A 450 11.78 26.69 -19.89
C THR A 450 13.21 26.25 -19.57
N ILE A 451 13.59 26.22 -18.29
CA ILE A 451 14.87 25.68 -17.83
C ILE A 451 15.00 24.21 -18.24
N GLY A 452 13.97 23.41 -17.99
CA GLY A 452 13.96 21.99 -18.33
C GLY A 452 14.04 21.70 -19.82
N ALA A 453 13.44 22.55 -20.67
CA ALA A 453 13.51 22.41 -22.12
C ALA A 453 14.89 22.81 -22.68
N ASN A 454 15.39 23.99 -22.29
CA ASN A 454 16.62 24.57 -22.86
C ASN A 454 17.89 23.97 -22.27
N PHE A 455 17.87 23.60 -20.99
CA PHE A 455 19.03 23.11 -20.25
C PHE A 455 18.86 21.69 -19.77
N ARG A 456 18.08 20.89 -20.50
CA ARG A 456 17.86 19.50 -20.14
C ARG A 456 19.20 18.86 -19.82
N GLU A 457 20.21 18.93 -20.70
CA GLU A 457 21.51 18.24 -20.56
C GLU A 457 22.44 18.81 -19.48
N ASP A 458 22.20 20.04 -19.01
CA ASP A 458 23.05 20.71 -18.02
C ASP A 458 22.73 20.23 -16.59
N ILE A 459 23.18 19.01 -16.27
CA ILE A 459 23.03 18.42 -14.92
C ILE A 459 23.70 19.30 -13.85
N ALA A 460 24.75 20.06 -14.19
CA ALA A 460 25.42 20.96 -13.26
C ALA A 460 24.53 22.16 -12.88
N LEU A 461 23.81 22.74 -13.85
CA LEU A 461 22.81 23.79 -13.58
C LEU A 461 21.68 23.27 -12.68
N LEU A 462 21.09 22.11 -13.02
CA LEU A 462 20.03 21.51 -12.21
C LEU A 462 20.50 21.10 -10.81
N THR A 463 21.75 20.65 -10.68
CA THR A 463 22.37 20.35 -9.37
C THR A 463 22.50 21.61 -8.52
N ARG A 464 22.93 22.74 -9.12
CA ARG A 464 23.02 24.02 -8.39
C ARG A 464 21.65 24.56 -8.01
N LEU A 465 20.64 24.39 -8.87
CA LEU A 465 19.25 24.71 -8.55
C LEU A 465 18.77 23.89 -7.34
N ASN A 466 18.96 22.57 -7.36
CA ASN A 466 18.57 21.67 -6.27
C ASN A 466 19.27 21.96 -4.93
N ASN A 467 20.49 22.48 -4.98
CA ASN A 467 21.33 22.68 -3.80
C ASN A 467 21.44 24.15 -3.36
N ALA A 468 20.63 25.06 -3.92
CA ALA A 468 20.64 26.46 -3.51
C ALA A 468 20.25 26.59 -2.02
N PRO A 469 21.15 27.10 -1.15
CA PRO A 469 20.92 27.16 0.30
C PRO A 469 20.08 28.37 0.74
N ASP A 470 20.08 29.45 -0.04
CA ASP A 470 19.41 30.70 0.29
C ASP A 470 18.91 31.44 -0.96
N ALA A 471 18.16 32.52 -0.72
CA ALA A 471 17.58 33.35 -1.79
C ALA A 471 18.63 34.00 -2.70
N GLY A 472 19.78 34.40 -2.17
CA GLY A 472 20.86 35.01 -2.96
C GLY A 472 21.47 34.01 -3.93
N ALA A 473 21.77 32.81 -3.44
CA ALA A 473 22.28 31.71 -4.24
C ALA A 473 21.27 31.28 -5.31
N LEU A 474 19.97 31.16 -4.97
CA LEU A 474 18.94 30.82 -5.96
C LEU A 474 18.81 31.89 -7.05
N ARG A 475 18.79 33.19 -6.68
CA ARG A 475 18.80 34.29 -7.66
C ARG A 475 20.03 34.25 -8.55
N GLY A 476 21.19 33.90 -8.00
CA GLY A 476 22.44 33.73 -8.76
C GLY A 476 22.32 32.62 -9.81
N VAL A 477 21.79 31.45 -9.42
CA VAL A 477 21.57 30.32 -10.34
C VAL A 477 20.55 30.67 -11.43
N LEU A 478 19.44 31.34 -11.06
CA LEU A 478 18.43 31.79 -12.02
C LEU A 478 18.99 32.83 -13.00
N SER A 479 19.76 33.80 -12.51
CA SER A 479 20.40 34.81 -13.35
C SER A 479 21.36 34.17 -14.37
N GLU A 480 22.14 33.18 -13.93
CA GLU A 480 23.00 32.42 -14.85
C GLU A 480 22.18 31.65 -15.90
N ALA A 481 21.10 30.99 -15.47
CA ALA A 481 20.22 30.26 -16.38
C ALA A 481 19.65 31.21 -17.45
N PHE A 482 19.08 32.35 -17.05
CA PHE A 482 18.52 33.33 -17.99
C PHE A 482 19.58 33.91 -18.92
N PHE A 483 20.78 34.21 -18.40
CA PHE A 483 21.89 34.69 -19.21
C PHE A 483 22.35 33.65 -20.24
N LYS A 484 22.42 32.37 -19.86
CA LYS A 484 22.70 31.27 -20.80
C LYS A 484 21.61 31.16 -21.86
N MET A 485 20.32 31.31 -21.52
CA MET A 485 19.22 31.24 -22.49
C MET A 485 19.30 32.41 -23.47
N TYR A 486 19.60 33.61 -22.97
CA TYR A 486 19.80 34.79 -23.79
C TYR A 486 20.95 34.60 -24.78
N LYS A 487 22.09 34.05 -24.33
CA LYS A 487 23.22 33.70 -25.20
C LYS A 487 22.83 32.70 -26.29
N LEU A 488 22.10 31.64 -25.94
CA LEU A 488 21.60 30.66 -26.91
C LEU A 488 20.66 31.29 -27.93
N ARG A 489 19.81 32.25 -27.53
CA ARG A 489 18.93 33.01 -28.44
C ARG A 489 19.72 33.89 -29.41
N ALA A 490 20.75 34.56 -28.92
CA ALA A 490 21.61 35.41 -29.74
C ALA A 490 22.42 34.59 -30.77
N GLY A 491 22.79 33.36 -30.43
CA GLY A 491 23.45 32.40 -31.33
C GLY A 491 22.51 31.77 -32.36
N SER A 492 21.38 31.21 -31.91
CA SER A 492 20.40 30.52 -32.78
C SER A 492 19.77 31.42 -33.84
N ARG A 493 19.54 32.71 -33.55
CA ARG A 493 19.11 33.70 -34.56
C ARG A 493 20.09 33.90 -35.72
N LYS A 494 21.38 33.56 -35.55
CA LYS A 494 22.37 33.62 -36.63
C LYS A 494 22.41 32.36 -37.50
N GLU A 495 21.91 31.23 -36.99
CA GLU A 495 22.05 29.92 -37.62
C GLU A 495 20.72 29.28 -38.05
N GLY A 496 19.58 29.98 -37.87
CA GLY A 496 18.26 29.44 -38.23
C GLY A 496 17.81 28.28 -37.33
N GLY A 497 18.33 28.23 -36.08
CA GLY A 497 18.02 27.19 -35.11
C GLY A 497 16.61 27.29 -34.50
N PRO A 498 16.15 26.26 -33.77
CA PRO A 498 14.79 26.18 -33.23
C PRO A 498 14.47 27.35 -32.28
N ASP A 499 13.21 27.79 -32.29
CA ASP A 499 12.71 28.85 -31.41
C ASP A 499 12.88 28.46 -29.94
N LEU A 500 13.84 29.10 -29.27
CA LEU A 500 14.06 28.96 -27.84
C LEU A 500 12.89 29.60 -27.09
N LEU A 501 12.27 28.83 -26.20
CA LEU A 501 11.29 29.34 -25.25
C LEU A 501 12.03 30.26 -24.26
N LEU A 502 11.54 31.49 -24.09
CA LEU A 502 12.05 32.44 -23.11
C LEU A 502 10.89 32.96 -22.26
N PRO A 503 11.03 33.02 -20.93
CA PRO A 503 10.03 33.66 -20.09
C PRO A 503 10.03 35.17 -20.33
N GLY A 504 8.86 35.80 -20.24
CA GLY A 504 8.76 37.26 -20.30
C GLY A 504 9.42 37.94 -19.10
N GLU A 505 9.99 39.13 -19.31
CA GLU A 505 10.74 39.89 -18.29
C GLU A 505 9.95 40.10 -17.00
N ALA A 506 8.66 40.45 -17.11
CA ALA A 506 7.79 40.64 -15.95
C ALA A 506 7.67 39.40 -15.04
N ARG A 507 7.75 38.19 -15.61
CA ARG A 507 7.72 36.93 -14.82
C ARG A 507 9.04 36.70 -14.10
N VAL A 508 10.16 37.01 -14.77
CA VAL A 508 11.50 36.93 -14.18
C VAL A 508 11.61 37.90 -13.01
N GLU A 509 11.19 39.15 -13.20
CA GLU A 509 11.18 40.16 -12.13
C GLU A 509 10.27 39.75 -10.98
N ASN A 510 9.07 39.24 -11.27
CA ASN A 510 8.15 38.78 -10.23
C ASN A 510 8.77 37.66 -9.38
N ILE A 511 9.44 36.67 -9.98
CA ILE A 511 10.09 35.60 -9.21
C ILE A 511 11.23 36.16 -8.37
N LEU A 512 12.16 36.92 -8.97
CA LEU A 512 13.34 37.44 -8.26
C LEU A 512 12.96 38.33 -7.07
N SER A 513 11.89 39.11 -7.20
CA SER A 513 11.33 39.94 -6.12
C SER A 513 10.52 39.15 -5.09
N SER A 514 9.84 38.07 -5.49
CA SER A 514 8.99 37.27 -4.59
C SER A 514 9.75 36.21 -3.78
N VAL A 515 11.01 35.93 -4.09
CA VAL A 515 11.82 34.96 -3.31
C VAL A 515 12.21 35.57 -1.95
N THR A 516 11.70 34.99 -0.87
CA THR A 516 12.00 35.36 0.51
C THR A 516 12.72 34.24 1.25
N ALA A 517 13.22 34.51 2.45
CA ALA A 517 13.78 33.46 3.32
C ALA A 517 12.74 32.42 3.75
N GLU A 518 11.45 32.80 3.76
CA GLU A 518 10.34 31.95 4.24
C GLU A 518 9.81 31.00 3.17
N ASN A 519 9.89 31.40 1.88
CA ASN A 519 9.34 30.60 0.78
C ASN A 519 10.42 29.98 -0.14
N ILE A 520 11.70 30.20 0.16
CA ILE A 520 12.82 29.78 -0.69
C ILE A 520 12.79 28.28 -1.03
N GLU A 521 12.49 27.42 -0.07
CA GLU A 521 12.45 25.98 -0.29
C GLU A 521 11.34 25.60 -1.26
N ALA A 522 10.12 26.11 -1.04
CA ALA A 522 8.99 25.86 -1.92
C ALA A 522 9.26 26.38 -3.34
N VAL A 523 9.81 27.60 -3.48
CA VAL A 523 10.19 28.20 -4.78
C VAL A 523 11.21 27.31 -5.51
N ARG A 524 12.29 26.92 -4.82
CA ARG A 524 13.35 26.07 -5.36
C ARG A 524 12.82 24.71 -5.81
N ASP A 525 12.04 24.06 -4.94
CA ASP A 525 11.57 22.71 -5.16
C ASP A 525 10.59 22.66 -6.33
N ILE A 526 9.68 23.63 -6.41
CA ILE A 526 8.73 23.76 -7.52
C ILE A 526 9.44 24.04 -8.85
N LEU A 527 10.41 24.94 -8.87
CA LEU A 527 11.24 25.18 -10.06
C LEU A 527 11.93 23.89 -10.53
N LEU A 528 12.54 23.17 -9.58
CA LEU A 528 13.22 21.91 -9.87
C LEU A 528 12.26 20.84 -10.40
N ILE A 529 11.07 20.71 -9.80
CA ILE A 529 10.03 19.77 -10.22
C ILE A 529 9.65 20.01 -11.68
N TYR A 530 9.26 21.24 -12.05
CA TYR A 530 8.87 21.55 -13.43
C TYR A 530 10.04 21.45 -14.41
N ALA A 531 11.24 21.82 -14.01
CA ALA A 531 12.43 21.63 -14.83
C ALA A 531 12.72 20.15 -15.11
N CYS A 532 12.61 19.29 -14.09
CA CYS A 532 12.81 17.85 -14.25
C CYS A 532 11.71 17.21 -15.10
N ILE A 533 10.43 17.55 -14.87
CA ILE A 533 9.30 17.04 -15.66
C ILE A 533 9.47 17.42 -17.14
N SER A 534 9.75 18.70 -17.42
CA SER A 534 9.97 19.19 -18.78
C SER A 534 11.14 18.47 -19.47
N ALA A 535 12.27 18.27 -18.77
CA ALA A 535 13.41 17.52 -19.28
C ALA A 535 13.11 16.04 -19.54
N LEU A 536 12.30 15.39 -18.68
CA LEU A 536 11.87 13.99 -18.84
C LEU A 536 10.86 13.81 -19.97
N ARG A 537 10.00 14.81 -20.23
CA ARG A 537 9.00 14.81 -21.31
C ARG A 537 9.61 14.93 -22.71
N ALA A 538 10.71 15.66 -22.88
CA ALA A 538 11.31 15.88 -24.19
C ALA A 538 11.97 14.62 -24.78
N GLN A 539 12.43 13.69 -23.94
CA GLN A 539 13.25 12.56 -24.39
C GLN A 539 12.53 11.43 -25.15
N PRO A 540 11.27 11.05 -24.82
CA PRO A 540 10.52 10.08 -25.61
C PRO A 540 10.27 10.52 -27.06
N ALA A 541 10.10 11.83 -27.31
CA ALA A 541 9.89 12.38 -28.66
C ALA A 541 11.14 12.19 -29.55
N GLU A 542 12.32 12.44 -29.01
CA GLU A 542 13.59 12.31 -29.73
C GLU A 542 13.96 10.85 -30.03
N LYS A 543 13.61 9.92 -29.14
CA LYS A 543 13.79 8.48 -29.39
C LYS A 543 12.86 7.97 -30.49
N ALA A 544 11.70 8.59 -30.68
CA ALA A 544 10.79 8.26 -31.77
C ALA A 544 11.28 8.85 -33.11
N GLU A 545 11.87 10.04 -33.10
CA GLU A 545 12.47 10.69 -34.28
C GLU A 545 13.75 9.99 -34.74
N SER A 546 14.70 9.74 -33.82
CA SER A 546 15.95 9.03 -34.13
C SER A 546 15.75 7.59 -34.65
N LYS A 547 14.69 6.89 -34.24
CA LYS A 547 14.33 5.57 -34.80
C LYS A 547 13.72 5.65 -36.20
N LYS A 548 13.10 6.78 -36.57
CA LYS A 548 12.57 7.01 -37.92
C LYS A 548 13.66 7.44 -38.91
N GLU A 549 14.72 8.07 -38.42
CA GLU A 549 15.89 8.45 -39.25
C GLU A 549 16.85 7.27 -39.50
N GLN A 550 16.76 6.20 -38.70
CA GLN A 550 17.60 4.99 -38.81
C GLN A 550 16.91 3.80 -39.51
N ALA A 551 15.62 3.92 -39.85
CA ALA A 551 14.83 2.93 -40.57
C ALA A 551 14.53 3.44 -41.98
#